data_AF-A0ABD0NR09-F1
#
_entry.id   AF-A0ABD0NR09-F1
#
_cell.length_a   1.000
_cell.length_b   1.000
_cell.length_c   1.000
_cell.angle_alpha   90.00
_cell.angle_beta   90.00
_cell.angle_gamma   90.00
#
_symmetry.space_group_name_H-M   'P 1'
#
loop_
_entity.id
_entity.type
_entity.pdbx_description
1 polymer ?
#
loop_
_entity_poly.entity_id
_entity_poly.type
_entity_poly.pdbx_seq_one_letter_code
_entity_poly.pdbx_strand_id
1 'polypeptide(L)'
;IPSLAGVKPMGYRNRSSSLDCESGGPAGYTLQALIKQLGQFYTTMADHGLDPEISQQVVRQLFYSINAVTLNNLLLRKDVCSWSTGMQL
;
A
#
# COMPACT_ATOMS: atom_id res chain seq x y z
N ILE A 1 -24.71 -41.51 -29.82
CA ILE A 1 -26.06 -41.29 -29.26
C ILE A 1 -26.14 -42.08 -27.96
N PRO A 2 -26.65 -41.58 -26.81
CA PRO A 2 -27.12 -40.23 -26.39
C PRO A 2 -26.17 -39.59 -25.32
N SER A 3 -26.06 -38.29 -25.03
CA SER A 3 -26.99 -37.18 -24.67
C SER A 3 -27.67 -37.26 -23.29
N LEU A 4 -27.14 -36.49 -22.32
CA LEU A 4 -27.79 -35.83 -21.15
C LEU A 4 -26.64 -35.14 -20.37
N ALA A 5 -26.67 -33.93 -19.81
CA ALA A 5 -27.67 -32.91 -19.58
C ALA A 5 -26.89 -31.60 -19.34
N GLY A 6 -27.41 -30.46 -19.82
CA GLY A 6 -26.84 -29.16 -19.54
C GLY A 6 -27.09 -28.73 -18.09
N VAL A 7 -26.09 -28.10 -17.48
CA VAL A 7 -26.28 -27.14 -16.38
C VAL A 7 -25.19 -26.08 -16.49
N LYS A 8 -25.58 -24.84 -16.81
CA LYS A 8 -24.82 -23.64 -16.41
C LYS A 8 -25.23 -23.32 -14.97
N PRO A 9 -24.31 -23.17 -14.02
CA PRO A 9 -24.57 -22.35 -12.84
C PRO A 9 -23.89 -21.00 -13.00
N MET A 10 -24.75 -19.99 -13.05
CA MET A 10 -24.51 -18.62 -12.64
C MET A 10 -23.86 -18.58 -11.24
N GLY A 11 -22.97 -17.62 -11.00
CA GLY A 11 -22.56 -17.32 -9.63
C GLY A 11 -21.27 -16.54 -9.53
N TYR A 12 -21.38 -15.22 -9.49
CA TYR A 12 -20.39 -14.33 -8.92
C TYR A 12 -19.93 -14.90 -7.56
N ARG A 13 -18.73 -15.49 -7.51
CA ARG A 13 -18.05 -15.77 -6.24
C ARG A 13 -16.87 -14.84 -6.15
N ASN A 14 -17.18 -13.67 -5.62
CA ASN A 14 -16.28 -12.80 -4.88
C ASN A 14 -15.32 -13.69 -4.07
N ARG A 15 -14.08 -13.85 -4.53
CA ARG A 15 -13.01 -14.31 -3.63
C ARG A 15 -12.70 -13.09 -2.78
N SER A 16 -13.32 -13.04 -1.61
CA SER A 16 -12.86 -12.23 -0.50
C SER A 16 -11.35 -12.43 -0.39
N SER A 17 -10.58 -11.38 -0.68
CA SER A 17 -9.16 -11.35 -0.42
C SER A 17 -8.99 -11.50 1.09
N SER A 18 -8.56 -12.69 1.52
CA SER A 18 -8.13 -12.92 2.90
C SER A 18 -7.03 -11.90 3.18
N LEU A 19 -7.28 -11.01 4.13
CA LEU A 19 -6.25 -10.22 4.76
C LEU A 19 -5.52 -11.20 5.68
N ASP A 20 -4.53 -11.90 5.14
CA ASP A 20 -3.62 -12.72 5.94
C ASP A 20 -2.81 -11.77 6.83
N CYS A 21 -3.36 -11.57 8.03
CA CYS A 21 -2.75 -10.82 9.12
C CYS A 21 -1.77 -11.74 9.82
N GLU A 22 -0.63 -11.99 9.20
CA GLU A 22 0.47 -12.72 9.81
C GLU A 22 1.67 -11.78 9.99
N SER A 23 1.61 -10.98 11.06
CA SER A 23 2.73 -10.65 11.96
C SER A 23 2.42 -9.39 12.81
N GLY A 24 1.89 -9.61 14.02
CA GLY A 24 2.36 -8.93 15.23
C GLY A 24 2.23 -7.40 15.40
N GLY A 25 1.35 -6.69 14.69
CA GLY A 25 1.10 -5.25 14.92
C GLY A 25 -0.34 -4.83 14.62
N PRO A 26 -0.86 -3.74 15.22
CA PRO A 26 -2.24 -3.30 15.02
C PRO A 26 -2.47 -3.06 13.53
N ALA A 27 -3.42 -3.81 12.95
CA ALA A 27 -3.87 -3.73 11.55
C ALA A 27 -2.86 -3.10 10.56
N GLY A 28 -1.75 -3.80 10.32
CA GLY A 28 -0.98 -3.79 9.08
C GLY A 28 -0.60 -2.42 8.50
N TYR A 29 0.42 -1.77 9.06
CA TYR A 29 1.21 -0.78 8.33
C TYR A 29 1.94 -1.47 7.16
N THR A 30 1.26 -1.61 6.03
CA THR A 30 1.80 -2.18 4.80
C THR A 30 2.14 -1.08 3.80
N LEU A 31 3.02 -1.38 2.84
CA LEU A 31 3.31 -0.47 1.73
C LEU A 31 2.04 -0.09 0.95
N GLN A 32 1.10 -1.04 0.79
CA GLN A 32 -0.18 -0.78 0.14
C GLN A 32 -1.05 0.22 0.93
N ALA A 33 -1.04 0.14 2.27
CA ALA A 33 -1.73 1.10 3.12
C ALA A 33 -1.12 2.50 2.98
N LEU A 34 0.21 2.59 2.91
CA LEU A 34 0.93 3.85 2.70
C LEU A 34 0.62 4.48 1.33
N ILE A 35 0.60 3.68 0.25
CA ILE A 35 0.21 4.17 -1.09
C ILE A 35 -1.24 4.68 -1.09
N LYS A 36 -2.17 3.95 -0.45
CA LYS A 36 -3.56 4.41 -0.33
C LYS A 36 -3.67 5.72 0.45
N GLN A 37 -2.92 5.88 1.54
CA GLN A 37 -2.88 7.11 2.32
C GLN A 37 -2.33 8.30 1.51
N LEU A 38 -1.26 8.10 0.75
CA LEU A 38 -0.72 9.14 -0.15
C LEU A 38 -1.74 9.55 -1.22
N GLY A 39 -2.48 8.60 -1.78
CA GLY A 39 -3.59 8.88 -2.70
C GLY A 39 -4.70 9.70 -2.06
N GLN A 40 -5.08 9.39 -0.82
CA GLN A 40 -6.07 10.17 -0.05
C GLN A 40 -5.61 11.60 0.19
N PHE A 41 -4.34 11.80 0.57
CA PHE A 41 -3.79 13.15 0.71
C PHE A 41 -3.88 13.95 -0.60
N TYR A 42 -3.55 13.32 -1.73
CA TYR A 42 -3.64 13.98 -3.02
C TYR A 42 -5.08 14.37 -3.40
N THR A 43 -6.05 13.46 -3.21
CA THR A 43 -7.47 13.76 -3.49
C THR A 43 -7.98 14.85 -2.57
N THR A 44 -7.66 14.80 -1.27
CA THR A 44 -8.06 15.84 -0.32
C THR A 44 -7.46 17.19 -0.69
N MET A 45 -6.19 17.23 -1.12
CA MET A 45 -5.60 18.49 -1.57
C MET A 45 -6.30 19.06 -2.80
N ALA A 46 -6.70 18.20 -3.75
CA ALA A 46 -7.46 18.60 -4.93
C ALA A 46 -8.87 19.09 -4.56
N ASP A 47 -9.56 18.41 -3.65
CA ASP A 47 -10.92 18.76 -3.19
C ASP A 47 -10.95 20.13 -2.48
N HIS A 48 -9.86 20.49 -1.78
CA HIS A 48 -9.69 21.81 -1.16
C HIS A 48 -9.23 22.89 -2.13
N GLY A 49 -9.02 22.57 -3.41
CA GLY A 49 -8.60 23.54 -4.42
C GLY A 49 -7.19 24.09 -4.19
N LEU A 50 -6.29 23.31 -3.56
CA LEU A 50 -4.90 23.72 -3.39
C LEU A 50 -4.23 23.89 -4.76
N ASP A 51 -3.39 24.93 -4.86
CA ASP A 51 -2.59 25.17 -6.04
C ASP A 51 -1.74 23.92 -6.38
N PRO A 52 -1.72 23.47 -7.66
CA PRO A 52 -0.91 22.33 -8.10
C PRO A 52 0.56 22.41 -7.67
N GLU A 53 1.16 23.60 -7.64
CA GLU A 53 2.55 23.78 -7.20
C GLU A 53 2.71 23.45 -5.71
N ILE A 54 1.77 23.88 -4.88
CA ILE A 54 1.76 23.59 -3.44
C ILE A 54 1.53 22.10 -3.19
N SER A 55 0.57 21.49 -3.90
CA SER A 55 0.33 20.05 -3.83
C SER A 55 1.60 19.25 -4.19
N GLN A 56 2.32 19.68 -5.23
CA GLN A 56 3.58 19.06 -5.62
C GLN A 56 4.69 19.23 -4.57
N GLN A 57 4.76 20.38 -3.90
CA GLN A 57 5.69 20.60 -2.78
C GLN A 57 5.37 19.70 -1.59
N VAL A 58 4.09 19.56 -1.22
CA VAL A 58 3.65 18.70 -0.13
C VAL A 58 4.00 17.24 -0.41
N VAL A 59 3.72 16.75 -1.62
CA VAL A 59 4.08 15.38 -2.02
C VAL A 59 5.59 15.16 -1.92
N ARG A 60 6.42 16.09 -2.43
CA ARG A 60 7.88 16.01 -2.29
C ARG A 60 8.32 15.92 -0.83
N GLN A 61 7.75 16.74 0.05
CA GLN A 61 8.09 16.75 1.46
C GLN A 61 7.68 15.44 2.16
N LEU A 62 6.54 14.85 1.81
CA LEU A 62 6.10 13.57 2.33
C LEU A 62 7.09 12.44 1.97
N PHE A 63 7.54 12.39 0.72
CA PHE A 63 8.57 11.42 0.30
C PHE A 63 9.91 11.64 1.02
N TYR A 64 10.33 12.89 1.20
CA TYR A 64 11.52 13.20 1.99
C TYR A 64 11.40 12.71 3.44
N SER A 65 10.25 12.93 4.07
CA SER A 65 9.98 12.47 5.44
C SER A 65 10.00 10.94 5.53
N ILE A 66 9.33 10.25 4.61
CA ILE A 66 9.33 8.77 4.55
C ILE A 66 10.76 8.24 4.40
N ASN A 67 11.54 8.80 3.46
CA ASN A 67 12.93 8.40 3.25
C ASN A 67 13.79 8.67 4.48
N ALA A 68 13.66 9.85 5.10
CA ALA A 68 14.40 10.18 6.31
C ALA A 68 14.06 9.23 7.46
N VAL A 69 12.78 8.93 7.68
CA VAL A 69 12.34 7.98 8.71
C VAL A 69 12.87 6.57 8.40
N THR A 70 12.76 6.09 7.17
CA THR A 70 13.28 4.78 6.77
C THR A 70 14.79 4.70 6.95
N LEU A 71 15.54 5.67 6.44
CA LEU A 71 17.00 5.74 6.58
C LEU A 71 17.43 5.83 8.04
N ASN A 72 16.77 6.66 8.85
CA ASN A 72 17.06 6.75 10.28
C ASN A 72 16.81 5.42 10.98
N ASN A 73 15.74 4.70 10.64
CA ASN A 73 15.47 3.37 11.18
C ASN A 73 16.51 2.33 10.74
N LEU A 74 17.01 2.41 9.50
CA LEU A 74 18.11 1.56 9.01
C LEU A 74 19.44 1.86 9.71
N LEU A 75 19.75 3.14 9.97
CA LEU A 75 20.98 3.57 10.61
C LEU A 75 21.00 3.29 12.13
N LEU A 76 19.86 3.41 12.80
CA LEU A 76 19.74 3.25 14.25
C LEU A 76 19.57 1.77 14.69
N ARG A 77 19.13 0.88 13.80
CA ARG A 77 19.10 -0.56 14.06
C ARG A 77 20.17 -1.26 13.23
N LYS A 78 21.28 -1.58 13.90
CA LYS A 78 22.45 -2.28 13.33
C LYS A 78 22.13 -3.64 12.69
N ASP A 79 20.92 -4.16 12.90
CA ASP A 79 20.48 -5.50 12.54
C ASP A 79 19.58 -5.54 11.26
N VAL A 80 19.18 -4.39 10.71
CA VAL A 80 18.34 -4.31 9.48
C VAL A 80 19.14 -4.02 8.21
N CYS A 81 20.43 -3.72 8.30
CA CYS A 81 21.31 -3.63 7.13
C CYS A 81 21.71 -5.03 6.62
N SER A 82 20.74 -5.75 6.07
CA SER A 82 20.95 -7.02 5.36
C SER A 82 20.55 -6.88 3.88
N TRP A 83 21.11 -7.75 3.04
CA TRP A 83 20.79 -7.83 1.61
C TRP A 83 19.28 -7.97 1.35
N SER A 84 18.57 -8.71 2.22
CA SER A 84 17.12 -8.87 2.15
C SER A 84 16.36 -7.55 2.35
N THR A 85 16.78 -6.71 3.30
CA THR A 85 16.19 -5.38 3.51
C THR A 85 16.48 -4.43 2.35
N GLY A 86 17.66 -4.54 1.74
CA GLY A 86 18.01 -3.76 0.55
C GLY A 86 17.23 -4.14 -0.72
N MET A 87 16.82 -5.40 -0.85
CA MET A 87 16.00 -5.89 -1.96
C MET A 87 14.52 -5.52 -1.83
N GLN A 88 14.05 -5.26 -0.61
CA GLN A 88 12.64 -4.99 -0.29
C GLN A 88 12.30 -3.48 -0.24
N LEU A 89 13.33 -2.62 -0.18
CA LEU A 89 13.23 -1.16 -0.29
C LEU A 89 13.02 -0.74 -1.76
#